data_AF-A0A0D7PUS5-F1
#
_entry.id   AF-A0A0D7PUS5-F1
#
_cell.length_a   1.000
_cell.length_b   1.000
_cell.length_c   1.000
_cell.angle_alpha   90.00
_cell.angle_beta   90.00
_cell.angle_gamma   90.00
#
_symmetry.space_group_name_H-M   'P 1'
#
loop_
_entity.id
_entity.type
_entity.pdbx_description
1 polymer ?
#
loop_
_entity_poly.entity_id
_entity_poly.type
_entity_poly.pdbx_seq_one_letter_code
_entity_poly.pdbx_strand_id
1 'polypeptide(L)' 'MRKLLILMALTAGPSMFAGAAPADAQEYHWCLQGRQTGYPGDCNYQTRAQCMASASGRNAGCGINPRAAFAQQRRLR' A
#
# COMPACT_ATOMS: atom_id res chain seq x y z
N MET A 1 12.01 -36.66 42.19
CA MET A 1 11.26 -35.38 42.30
C MET A 1 11.36 -34.68 40.95
N ARG A 2 10.36 -34.79 40.06
CA ARG A 2 9.29 -33.78 39.89
C ARG A 2 9.89 -32.37 40.01
N LYS A 3 10.10 -31.62 38.93
CA LYS A 3 9.08 -30.93 38.10
C LYS A 3 9.73 -30.58 36.73
N LEU A 4 9.26 -31.16 35.62
CA LEU A 4 8.27 -30.59 34.68
C LEU A 4 8.58 -29.13 34.26
N LEU A 5 9.14 -28.93 33.07
CA LEU A 5 8.49 -28.50 31.80
C LEU A 5 8.67 -26.99 31.53
N ILE A 6 9.64 -26.66 30.67
CA ILE A 6 9.61 -25.45 29.87
C ILE A 6 9.31 -25.90 28.44
N LEU A 7 8.02 -25.96 28.08
CA LEU A 7 7.63 -25.99 26.67
C LEU A 7 7.58 -24.53 26.18
N MET A 8 8.67 -24.04 25.60
CA MET A 8 8.56 -22.97 24.62
C MET A 8 8.03 -23.59 23.33
N ALA A 9 6.70 -23.60 23.19
CA ALA A 9 6.09 -23.82 21.90
C ALA A 9 6.37 -22.59 21.03
N LEU A 10 7.48 -22.63 20.28
CA LEU A 10 7.67 -21.73 19.15
C LEU A 10 6.60 -22.10 18.11
N THR A 11 5.48 -21.38 18.16
CA THR A 11 4.50 -21.42 17.07
C THR A 11 5.18 -20.81 15.85
N ALA A 12 5.72 -21.68 14.99
CA ALA A 12 6.08 -21.31 13.64
C ALA A 12 4.79 -20.82 12.95
N GLY A 13 4.62 -19.50 12.92
CA GLY A 13 3.54 -18.88 12.16
C GLY A 13 3.69 -19.29 10.69
N PRO A 14 2.59 -19.64 9.99
CA PRO A 14 2.68 -20.02 8.59
C PRO A 14 3.29 -18.86 7.79
N SER A 15 4.48 -19.08 7.25
CA SER A 15 5.12 -18.20 6.27
C SER A 15 4.21 -18.19 5.04
N MET A 16 3.37 -17.16 4.91
CA MET A 16 2.57 -16.96 3.71
C MET A 16 3.54 -16.63 2.57
N PHE A 17 3.91 -17.65 1.78
CA PHE A 17 4.54 -17.44 0.48
C PHE A 17 3.48 -16.89 -0.46
N ALA A 18 3.34 -15.57 -0.49
CA ALA A 18 2.59 -14.89 -1.53
C ALA A 18 3.35 -15.08 -2.86
N GLY A 19 2.82 -15.93 -3.74
CA GLY A 19 3.30 -16.00 -5.11
C GLY A 19 3.21 -14.62 -5.76
N ALA A 20 4.23 -14.25 -6.56
CA ALA A 20 4.21 -13.02 -7.31
C ALA A 20 3.10 -13.09 -8.37
N ALA A 21 1.93 -12.51 -8.08
CA ALA A 21 0.91 -12.26 -9.08
C ALA A 21 1.44 -11.25 -10.10
N PRO A 22 1.00 -11.30 -11.37
CA PRO A 22 1.31 -10.24 -12.32
C PRO A 22 0.87 -8.90 -11.71
N ALA A 23 1.73 -7.88 -11.84
CA ALA A 23 1.40 -6.55 -11.40
C ALA A 23 0.28 -6.00 -12.31
N ASP A 24 -0.97 -6.18 -11.88
CA ASP A 24 -2.11 -5.51 -12.48
C ASP A 24 -1.86 -4.00 -12.42
N ALA A 25 -1.79 -3.35 -13.58
CA ALA A 25 -1.61 -1.92 -13.70
C ALA A 25 -2.92 -1.19 -13.34
N GLN A 26 -3.38 -1.37 -12.11
CA GLN A 26 -4.60 -0.78 -11.61
C GLN A 26 -4.43 0.74 -11.50
N GLU A 27 -5.31 1.49 -12.15
CA GLU A 27 -5.34 2.95 -11.99
C GLU A 27 -5.95 3.31 -10.64
N TYR A 28 -5.09 3.46 -9.62
CA TYR A 28 -5.46 3.97 -8.31
C TYR A 28 -5.77 5.46 -8.36
N HIS A 29 -6.79 5.89 -7.61
CA HIS A 29 -7.28 7.27 -7.65
C HIS A 29 -6.46 8.22 -6.77
N TRP A 30 -5.70 7.72 -5.80
CA TRP A 30 -4.97 8.53 -4.82
C TRP A 30 -3.48 8.22 -4.84
N CYS A 31 -2.68 9.28 -4.75
CA CYS A 31 -1.23 9.23 -4.71
C CYS A 31 -0.71 9.88 -3.44
N LEU A 32 0.26 9.24 -2.79
CA LEU A 32 1.03 9.82 -1.71
C LEU A 32 2.10 10.76 -2.27
N GLN A 33 1.99 12.03 -1.92
CA GLN A 33 2.82 13.12 -2.44
C GLN A 33 3.63 13.73 -1.30
N GLY A 34 4.94 13.59 -1.37
CA GLY A 34 5.87 14.22 -0.45
C GLY A 34 7.21 14.44 -1.12
N ARG A 35 8.15 15.06 -0.39
CA ARG A 35 9.50 15.31 -0.92
C ARG A 35 10.21 14.05 -1.42
N GLN A 36 9.90 12.88 -0.84
CA GLN A 36 10.52 11.61 -1.21
C GLN A 36 9.87 10.92 -2.41
N THR A 37 8.62 11.22 -2.73
CA THR A 37 7.87 10.51 -3.79
C THR A 37 7.79 11.28 -5.11
N GLY A 38 8.09 12.59 -5.11
CA GLY A 38 8.03 13.42 -6.32
C GLY A 38 6.60 13.56 -6.88
N TYR A 39 6.49 13.90 -8.17
CA TYR A 39 5.22 13.99 -8.89
C TYR A 39 5.14 12.86 -9.94
N PRO A 40 4.00 12.13 -10.06
CA PRO A 40 2.72 12.34 -9.37
C PRO A 40 2.67 11.81 -7.92
N GLY A 41 3.74 11.18 -7.45
CA GLY A 41 3.84 10.55 -6.14
C GLY A 41 3.66 9.03 -6.23
N ASP A 42 3.38 8.40 -5.09
CA ASP A 42 3.16 6.95 -4.97
C ASP A 42 1.66 6.62 -5.06
N CYS A 43 1.21 6.16 -6.22
CA CYS A 43 -0.20 5.98 -6.58
C CYS A 43 -0.68 4.53 -6.38
N ASN A 44 -0.69 4.05 -5.14
CA ASN A 44 -1.11 2.69 -4.77
C ASN A 44 -2.35 2.65 -3.85
N TYR A 45 -3.15 3.72 -3.85
CA TYR A 45 -4.24 3.90 -2.88
C TYR A 45 -5.61 4.04 -3.57
N GLN A 46 -6.56 3.20 -3.18
CA GLN A 46 -7.92 3.25 -3.74
C GLN A 46 -8.74 4.38 -3.12
N THR A 47 -8.53 4.67 -1.83
CA THR A 47 -9.26 5.70 -1.10
C THR A 47 -8.32 6.72 -0.47
N ARG A 48 -8.81 7.94 -0.29
CA ARG A 48 -8.08 8.99 0.41
C ARG A 48 -7.69 8.58 1.82
N ALA A 49 -8.58 7.85 2.53
CA ALA A 49 -8.31 7.38 3.88
C ALA A 49 -7.12 6.41 3.93
N GLN A 50 -7.04 5.48 2.97
CA GLN A 50 -5.91 4.54 2.86
C GLN A 50 -4.59 5.28 2.60
N CYS A 51 -4.62 6.30 1.74
CA CYS A 51 -3.46 7.16 1.50
C CYS A 51 -3.07 7.94 2.76
N MET A 52 -4.03 8.58 3.46
CA MET A 52 -3.75 9.37 4.66
C MET A 52 -3.21 8.52 5.81
N ALA A 53 -3.70 7.28 5.94
CA ALA A 53 -3.13 6.31 6.89
C ALA A 53 -1.65 6.07 6.59
N SER A 54 -1.29 5.92 5.31
CA SER A 54 0.10 5.75 4.90
C SER A 54 0.92 7.03 4.99
N ALA A 55 0.31 8.21 4.85
CA ALA A 55 0.97 9.51 4.93
C ALA A 55 1.43 9.87 6.34
N SER A 56 0.79 9.28 7.35
CA SER A 56 1.07 9.52 8.76
C SER A 56 2.56 9.27 9.08
N GLY A 57 3.23 10.28 9.60
CA GLY A 57 4.66 10.22 9.93
C GLY A 57 5.64 10.32 8.76
N ARG A 58 5.18 10.42 7.50
CA ARG A 58 6.05 10.46 6.31
C ARG A 58 6.32 11.86 5.75
N ASN A 59 5.84 12.91 6.42
CA ASN A 59 5.87 14.29 5.90
C ASN A 59 5.40 14.36 4.43
N ALA A 60 4.28 13.71 4.17
CA ALA A 60 3.65 13.59 2.86
C ALA A 60 2.15 13.85 3.00
N GLY A 61 1.52 14.24 1.89
CA GLY A 61 0.07 14.39 1.75
C GLY A 61 -0.49 13.44 0.71
N CYS A 62 -1.78 13.59 0.44
CA CYS A 62 -2.50 12.77 -0.53
C CYS A 62 -3.11 13.65 -1.62
N GLY A 63 -2.75 13.36 -2.87
CA GLY A 63 -3.28 14.01 -4.07
C GLY A 63 -4.05 13.03 -4.96
N ILE A 64 -4.88 13.58 -5.85
CA ILE A 64 -5.57 12.78 -6.87
C ILE A 64 -4.56 12.34 -7.94
N ASN A 65 -4.65 11.09 -8.38
CA ASN A 65 -3.85 10.60 -9.49
C ASN A 65 -4.26 11.30 -10.80
N PRO A 66 -3.37 12.05 -11.45
CA PRO A 66 -3.69 12.72 -12.71
C PRO A 66 -4.09 11.73 -13.82
N ARG A 67 -3.54 10.51 -13.80
CA ARG A 67 -3.92 9.47 -14.77
C ARG A 67 -5.38 9.05 -14.63
N ALA A 68 -5.86 8.96 -13.39
CA ALA A 68 -7.26 8.68 -13.09
C ALA A 68 -8.15 9.88 -13.42
N ALA A 69 -7.74 11.10 -13.06
CA ALA A 69 -8.49 12.33 -13.37
C ALA A 69 -8.70 12.55 -14.87
N PHE A 70 -7.71 12.20 -15.69
CA PHE A 70 -7.74 12.39 -17.15
C PHE A 70 -8.07 11.11 -17.94
N ALA A 71 -8.32 9.97 -17.28
CA ALA A 71 -8.75 8.73 -17.94
C ALA A 71 -10.07 8.93 -18.71
N GLN A 72 -11.02 9.65 -18.12
CA GLN A 72 -12.29 10.02 -18.76
C GLN A 72 -12.05 10.86 -20.03
N GLN A 73 -11.16 11.85 -19.97
CA GLN A 73 -10.86 12.73 -21.11
C GLN A 73 -10.20 11.97 -22.28
N ARG A 74 -9.35 10.98 -21.99
CA ARG A 74 -8.73 10.13 -23.01
C ARG A 74 -9.73 9.20 -23.70
N ARG A 75 -10.78 8.76 -23.01
CA ARG A 75 -11.84 7.91 -23.60
C ARG A 75 -12.81 8.67 -24.48
N LEU A 76 -12.94 9.98 -24.28
CA LEU A 76 -13.84 10.85 -25.03
C LEU A 76 -13.18 11.51 -26.25
N ARG A 77 -11.88 11.29 -26.45
CA ARG A 77 -11.13 11.67 -27.65
C ARG A 77 -10.93 10.46 -28.54
#